data_AF-J2QK23-F1
#
_entry.id   AF-J2QK23-F1
#
_cell.length_a   1.000
_cell.length_b   1.000
_cell.length_c   1.000
_cell.angle_alpha   90.00
_cell.angle_beta   90.00
_cell.angle_gamma   90.00
#
_symmetry.space_group_name_H-M   'P 1'
#
loop_
_entity.id
_entity.type
_entity.pdbx_description
1 polymer ?
#
loop_
_entity_poly.entity_id
_entity_poly.type
_entity_poly.pdbx_seq_one_letter_code
_entity_poly.pdbx_strand_id
1 'polypeptide(L)'
;MENNSGAFFGKHTLGELYNVAPKKLNDLSFLTELLCAAATKAGATVCGTVSKQFDPQGVTVLVLLEESHASFHTYPELGALFLDIFTCGTQCDPDKAFEFICAALDCDEHQIKTVRRGCQ
;
A
#
# COMPACT_ATOMS: atom_id res chain seq x y z
N MET A 1 33.98 19.93 -5.53
CA MET A 1 34.15 18.62 -4.87
C MET A 1 32.77 18.22 -4.38
N GLU A 2 32.07 17.39 -5.15
CA GLU A 2 30.75 16.87 -4.79
C GLU A 2 30.93 15.81 -3.71
N ASN A 3 30.42 16.09 -2.51
CA ASN A 3 30.34 15.10 -1.46
C ASN A 3 28.99 14.39 -1.60
N ASN A 4 28.93 13.41 -2.51
CA ASN A 4 27.74 12.59 -2.74
C ASN A 4 27.70 11.47 -1.70
N SER A 5 27.38 11.80 -0.46
CA SER A 5 26.98 10.80 0.54
C SER A 5 25.58 10.31 0.16
N GLY A 6 25.49 9.06 -0.30
CA GLY A 6 24.26 8.36 -0.67
C GLY A 6 23.26 8.26 0.49
N ALA A 7 22.52 9.34 0.73
CA ALA A 7 21.43 9.37 1.68
C ALA A 7 20.23 8.69 1.05
N PHE A 8 19.89 7.50 1.56
CA PHE A 8 18.63 6.84 1.25
C PHE A 8 17.48 7.76 1.72
N PHE A 9 16.53 8.07 0.83
CA PHE A 9 15.33 8.82 1.18
C PHE A 9 14.11 8.10 0.61
N GLY A 10 13.07 7.97 1.42
CA GLY A 10 11.79 7.41 0.99
C GLY A 10 10.62 7.95 1.80
N LYS A 11 9.42 7.68 1.31
CA LYS A 11 8.15 8.00 1.97
C LYS A 11 7.43 6.71 2.29
N HIS A 12 6.99 6.59 3.54
CA HIS A 12 6.21 5.45 4.01
C HIS A 12 4.83 5.93 4.45
N THR A 13 3.83 5.63 3.63
CA THR A 13 2.43 5.98 3.88
C THR A 13 1.74 4.82 4.57
N LEU A 14 1.27 5.07 5.79
CA LEU A 14 0.45 4.16 6.57
C LEU A 14 -1.00 4.62 6.46
N GLY A 15 -1.91 3.71 6.18
CA GLY A 15 -3.32 4.01 5.96
C GLY A 15 -4.24 3.06 6.70
N GLU A 16 -5.37 3.60 7.12
CA GLU A 16 -6.47 2.87 7.75
C GLU A 16 -7.75 3.24 7.01
N LEU A 17 -8.45 2.26 6.46
CA LEU A 17 -9.72 2.43 5.75
C LEU A 17 -10.81 1.74 6.55
N TYR A 18 -11.96 2.39 6.64
CA TYR A 18 -13.13 1.94 7.40
C TYR A 18 -14.39 1.96 6.53
N ASN A 19 -15.43 1.25 6.97
CA ASN A 19 -16.72 1.12 6.27
C ASN A 19 -16.62 0.59 4.83
N VAL A 20 -15.60 -0.21 4.53
CA VAL A 20 -15.44 -0.84 3.22
C VAL A 20 -16.31 -2.09 3.13
N ALA A 21 -16.95 -2.28 1.97
CA ALA A 21 -17.83 -3.43 1.73
C ALA A 21 -17.09 -4.77 1.99
N PRO A 22 -17.59 -5.66 2.88
CA PRO A 22 -16.91 -6.91 3.24
C PRO A 22 -16.58 -7.80 2.04
N LYS A 23 -17.41 -7.78 1.00
CA LYS A 23 -17.17 -8.53 -0.24
C LYS A 23 -15.89 -8.09 -0.95
N LYS A 24 -15.57 -6.79 -0.97
CA LYS A 24 -14.32 -6.29 -1.56
C LYS A 24 -13.10 -6.64 -0.70
N LEU A 25 -13.29 -6.64 0.63
CA LEU A 25 -12.25 -7.00 1.60
C LEU A 25 -11.94 -8.50 1.63
N ASN A 26 -12.78 -9.35 1.04
CA ASN A 26 -12.60 -10.79 1.03
C ASN A 26 -12.35 -11.37 -0.38
N ASP A 27 -11.88 -10.53 -1.31
CA ASP A 27 -11.56 -10.93 -2.69
C ASP A 27 -10.04 -10.85 -2.93
N LEU A 28 -9.37 -12.01 -2.80
CA LEU A 28 -7.92 -12.13 -2.94
C LEU A 28 -7.41 -11.63 -4.30
N SER A 29 -8.10 -11.94 -5.40
CA SER A 29 -7.65 -11.59 -6.75
C SER A 29 -7.74 -10.09 -6.94
N PHE A 30 -8.91 -9.52 -6.63
CA PHE A 30 -9.15 -8.08 -6.72
C PHE A 30 -8.15 -7.28 -5.87
N LEU A 31 -7.92 -7.67 -4.62
CA LEU A 31 -7.01 -6.96 -3.72
C LEU A 31 -5.54 -7.07 -4.16
N THR A 32 -5.14 -8.22 -4.71
CA THR A 32 -3.78 -8.39 -5.24
C THR A 32 -3.55 -7.50 -6.46
N GLU A 33 -4.51 -7.48 -7.41
CA GLU A 33 -4.46 -6.61 -8.59
C GLU A 33 -4.50 -5.13 -8.21
N LEU A 34 -5.33 -4.77 -7.22
CA LEU A 34 -5.46 -3.41 -6.72
C LEU A 34 -4.13 -2.88 -6.17
N LEU A 35 -3.44 -3.65 -5.33
CA LEU A 35 -2.18 -3.20 -4.74
C LEU A 35 -1.07 -3.04 -5.78
N CYS A 36 -0.97 -3.97 -6.74
CA CYS A 36 -0.01 -3.87 -7.85
C CYS A 36 -0.28 -2.63 -8.72
N ALA A 37 -1.55 -2.38 -9.05
CA ALA A 37 -1.94 -1.20 -9.81
C ALA A 37 -1.67 0.09 -9.05
N ALA A 38 -1.94 0.12 -7.73
CA ALA A 38 -1.65 1.25 -6.87
C ALA A 38 -0.15 1.56 -6.82
N ALA A 39 0.69 0.55 -6.60
CA ALA A 39 2.14 0.69 -6.59
C ALA A 39 2.69 1.23 -7.93
N THR A 40 2.20 0.67 -9.06
CA THR A 40 2.58 1.13 -10.40
C THR A 40 2.16 2.58 -10.64
N LYS A 41 0.97 2.98 -10.16
CA LYS A 41 0.46 4.34 -10.30
C LYS A 41 1.20 5.35 -9.41
N ALA A 42 1.75 4.90 -8.29
CA ALA A 42 2.69 5.66 -7.49
C ALA A 42 4.07 5.81 -8.15
N GLY A 43 4.33 5.15 -9.28
CA GLY A 43 5.61 5.20 -10.00
C GLY A 43 6.61 4.13 -9.59
N ALA A 44 6.19 3.15 -8.78
CA ALA A 44 7.07 2.05 -8.35
C ALA A 44 7.03 0.87 -9.34
N THR A 45 8.17 0.19 -9.47
CA THR A 45 8.28 -1.06 -10.21
C THR A 45 7.93 -2.26 -9.32
N VAL A 46 6.98 -3.08 -9.75
CA VAL A 46 6.59 -4.31 -9.04
C VAL A 46 7.53 -5.46 -9.44
N CYS A 47 8.18 -6.06 -8.44
CA CYS A 47 9.10 -7.19 -8.62
C CYS A 47 8.43 -8.54 -8.34
N GLY A 48 7.38 -8.57 -7.52
CA GLY A 48 6.67 -9.79 -7.18
C GLY A 48 5.61 -9.60 -6.11
N THR A 49 4.80 -10.62 -5.89
CA THR A 49 3.66 -10.58 -4.97
C THR A 49 3.59 -11.84 -4.12
N VAL A 50 3.20 -11.70 -2.85
CA VAL A 50 2.80 -12.80 -1.98
C VAL A 50 1.44 -12.44 -1.39
N SER A 51 0.46 -13.32 -1.53
CA SER A 51 -0.87 -13.08 -1.00
C SER A 51 -1.47 -14.31 -0.34
N LYS A 52 -2.37 -14.09 0.63
CA LYS A 52 -2.99 -15.14 1.43
C LYS A 52 -4.45 -14.79 1.72
N GLN A 53 -5.35 -15.68 1.31
CA GLN A 53 -6.71 -15.74 1.83
C GLN A 53 -6.72 -16.52 3.15
N PHE A 54 -7.36 -15.95 4.16
CA PHE A 54 -7.59 -16.56 5.47
C PHE A 54 -8.99 -17.16 5.57
N ASP A 55 -9.15 -18.06 6.54
CA ASP A 55 -10.39 -18.72 6.92
C ASP A 55 -10.80 -18.22 8.32
N PRO A 56 -12.06 -17.82 8.55
CA PRO A 56 -13.18 -17.87 7.59
C PRO A 56 -13.15 -16.76 6.52
N GLN A 57 -12.37 -15.69 6.72
CA GLN A 57 -12.30 -14.55 5.81
C GLN A 57 -11.05 -13.70 6.06
N GLY A 58 -10.82 -12.72 5.18
CA GLY A 58 -9.71 -11.77 5.23
C GLY A 58 -8.56 -12.15 4.32
N VAL A 59 -7.82 -11.14 3.90
CA VAL A 59 -6.72 -11.21 2.95
C VAL A 59 -5.52 -10.42 3.48
N THR A 60 -4.34 -11.00 3.27
CA THR A 60 -3.07 -10.26 3.31
C THR A 60 -2.48 -10.26 1.90
N VAL A 61 -2.03 -9.10 1.44
CA VAL A 61 -1.24 -8.95 0.21
C VAL A 61 0.05 -8.21 0.55
N LEU A 62 1.18 -8.70 0.04
CA LEU A 62 2.47 -8.05 0.05
C LEU A 62 3.01 -7.97 -1.38
N VAL A 63 3.47 -6.80 -1.77
CA VAL A 63 4.08 -6.51 -3.06
C VAL A 63 5.51 -6.05 -2.83
N LEU A 64 6.45 -6.79 -3.44
CA LEU A 64 7.86 -6.45 -3.46
C LEU A 64 8.09 -5.39 -4.55
N LEU A 65 8.75 -4.30 -4.19
CA LEU A 65 9.17 -3.23 -5.10
C LEU A 65 10.69 -3.24 -5.23
N GLU A 66 11.26 -2.63 -6.27
CA GLU A 66 12.72 -2.63 -6.53
C GLU A 66 13.56 -2.19 -5.31
N GLU A 67 13.06 -1.26 -4.50
CA GLU A 67 13.80 -0.72 -3.34
C GLU A 67 12.98 -0.72 -2.02
N SER A 68 11.76 -1.27 -2.02
CA SER A 68 10.81 -1.12 -0.90
C SER A 68 9.68 -2.16 -0.95
N HIS A 69 8.49 -1.85 -0.43
CA HIS A 69 7.34 -2.75 -0.38
C HIS A 69 6.03 -2.00 -0.27
N ALA A 70 4.94 -2.70 -0.57
CA ALA A 70 3.60 -2.30 -0.16
C ALA A 70 2.83 -3.51 0.36
N SER A 71 2.00 -3.35 1.39
CA SER A 71 1.15 -4.42 1.92
C SER A 71 -0.15 -3.91 2.46
N PHE A 72 -1.18 -4.76 2.42
CA PHE A 72 -2.44 -4.55 3.14
C PHE A 72 -2.84 -5.78 3.94
N HIS A 73 -3.60 -5.54 5.00
CA HIS A 73 -4.34 -6.54 5.79
C HIS A 73 -5.81 -6.13 5.87
N THR A 74 -6.72 -7.05 5.59
CA THR A 74 -8.17 -6.77 5.61
C THR A 74 -8.88 -7.53 6.73
N TYR A 75 -9.90 -6.89 7.29
CA TYR A 75 -10.79 -7.45 8.31
C TYR A 75 -12.25 -7.24 7.85
N PRO A 76 -12.79 -8.15 7.01
CA PRO A 76 -14.14 -7.99 6.45
C PRO A 76 -15.24 -7.84 7.51
N GLU A 77 -15.11 -8.49 8.66
CA GLU A 77 -16.03 -8.38 9.81
C GLU A 77 -16.05 -6.99 10.45
N LEU A 78 -14.98 -6.21 10.26
CA LEU A 78 -14.86 -4.84 10.76
C LEU A 78 -15.08 -3.81 9.65
N GLY A 79 -15.26 -4.24 8.40
CA GLY A 79 -15.26 -3.33 7.24
C GLY A 79 -13.95 -2.54 7.12
N ALA A 80 -12.83 -3.12 7.58
CA ALA A 80 -11.57 -2.40 7.73
C ALA A 80 -10.44 -2.97 6.88
N LEU A 81 -9.54 -2.09 6.44
CA LEU A 81 -8.28 -2.42 5.76
C LEU A 81 -7.17 -1.53 6.29
N PHE A 82 -6.05 -2.13 6.64
CA PHE A 82 -4.84 -1.43 7.05
C PHE A 82 -3.76 -1.63 6.00
N LEU A 83 -3.09 -0.55 5.60
CA LEU A 83 -2.10 -0.56 4.54
C LEU A 83 -0.82 0.15 4.93
N ASP A 84 0.26 -0.29 4.32
CA ASP A 84 1.57 0.32 4.40
C ASP A 84 2.21 0.32 3.00
N ILE A 85 2.50 1.52 2.48
CA ILE A 85 3.07 1.72 1.14
C ILE A 85 4.37 2.49 1.32
N PHE A 86 5.47 1.77 1.21
CA PHE A 86 6.79 2.33 1.29
C PHE A 86 7.37 2.46 -0.11
N THR A 87 7.85 3.65 -0.45
CA THR A 87 8.55 3.89 -1.72
C THR A 87 9.84 4.68 -1.49
N CYS A 88 10.79 4.50 -2.40
CA CYS A 88 12.11 5.12 -2.36
C CYS A 88 12.25 6.21 -3.43
N GLY A 89 13.17 7.15 -3.18
CA GLY A 89 13.45 8.26 -4.06
C GLY A 89 12.37 9.35 -4.03
N THR A 90 12.47 10.27 -5.00
CA THR A 90 11.58 11.43 -5.14
C THR A 90 10.56 11.27 -6.25
N GLN A 91 10.71 10.24 -7.08
CA GLN A 91 9.84 9.99 -8.25
C GLN A 91 8.58 9.22 -7.87
N CYS A 92 8.63 8.45 -6.77
CA CYS A 92 7.49 7.70 -6.28
C CYS A 92 6.65 8.52 -5.29
N ASP A 93 5.32 8.37 -5.37
CA ASP A 93 4.40 9.04 -4.46
C ASP A 93 3.39 8.07 -3.84
N PRO A 94 3.65 7.56 -2.62
CA PRO A 94 2.83 6.54 -1.98
C PRO A 94 1.44 7.04 -1.59
N ASP A 95 1.27 8.37 -1.42
CA ASP A 95 -0.04 8.98 -1.16
C ASP A 95 -0.97 8.83 -2.38
N LYS A 96 -0.45 8.85 -3.62
CA LYS A 96 -1.25 8.56 -4.82
C LYS A 96 -1.70 7.12 -4.91
N ALA A 97 -0.88 6.19 -4.44
CA ALA A 97 -1.29 4.79 -4.34
C ALA A 97 -2.43 4.64 -3.32
N PHE A 98 -2.30 5.29 -2.16
CA PHE A 98 -3.36 5.34 -1.15
C PHE A 98 -4.68 5.89 -1.70
N GLU A 99 -4.65 7.07 -2.34
CA GLU A 99 -5.84 7.68 -2.94
C GLU A 99 -6.51 6.76 -3.98
N PHE A 100 -5.71 6.07 -4.79
CA PHE A 100 -6.21 5.10 -5.76
C PHE A 100 -6.91 3.90 -5.10
N ILE A 101 -6.37 3.39 -3.99
CA ILE A 101 -6.95 2.30 -3.21
C ILE A 101 -8.27 2.75 -2.57
N CYS A 102 -8.31 3.94 -1.95
CA CYS A 102 -9.53 4.50 -1.37
C CYS A 102 -10.64 4.62 -2.42
N ALA A 103 -10.32 5.15 -3.60
CA ALA A 103 -11.28 5.27 -4.69
C ALA A 103 -11.79 3.91 -5.20
N ALA A 104 -10.91 2.91 -5.37
CA ALA A 104 -11.32 1.58 -5.84
C ALA A 104 -12.19 0.82 -4.81
N LEU A 105 -11.98 1.10 -3.52
CA LEU A 105 -12.73 0.50 -2.43
C LEU A 105 -14.03 1.24 -2.11
N ASP A 106 -14.30 2.40 -2.74
CA ASP A 106 -15.38 3.31 -2.38
C ASP A 106 -15.32 3.70 -0.88
N CYS A 107 -14.12 4.04 -0.40
CA CYS A 107 -13.86 4.33 1.00
C CYS A 107 -13.88 5.84 1.30
N ASP A 108 -14.87 6.28 2.06
CA ASP A 108 -14.98 7.69 2.49
C ASP A 108 -14.36 7.94 3.87
N GLU A 109 -14.37 6.94 4.77
CA GLU A 109 -13.82 7.06 6.13
C GLU A 109 -12.43 6.43 6.19
N HIS A 110 -11.40 7.26 6.33
CA HIS A 110 -10.01 6.79 6.36
C HIS A 110 -9.09 7.70 7.19
N GLN A 111 -7.96 7.14 7.61
CA GLN A 111 -6.82 7.86 8.19
C GLN A 111 -5.57 7.57 7.38
N ILE A 112 -4.69 8.56 7.27
CA ILE A 112 -3.42 8.44 6.56
C ILE A 112 -2.33 9.13 7.36
N LYS A 113 -1.16 8.50 7.42
CA LYS A 113 0.05 9.07 8.01
C LYS A 113 1.26 8.74 7.15
N THR A 114 1.93 9.78 6.69
CA THR A 114 3.15 9.62 5.87
C THR A 114 4.39 9.98 6.68
N VAL A 115 5.33 9.04 6.74
CA VAL A 115 6.59 9.17 7.46
C VAL A 115 7.75 9.19 6.47
N ARG A 116 8.67 10.13 6.63
CA ARG A 116 9.94 10.14 5.88
C ARG A 116 10.89 9.09 6.44
N ARG A 117 11.52 8.32 5.56
CA ARG A 117 12.49 7.27 5.92
C ARG A 117 13.85 7.66 5.39
N GLY A 118 14.89 7.53 6.21
CA GLY A 118 16.28 7.78 5.80
C GLY A 118 16.71 9.25 5.67
N CYS A 119 15.78 10.21 5.78
CA CYS A 119 16.15 11.58 6.12
C CYS A 119 16.76 11.61 7.52
N GLN A 120 18.07 11.87 7.62
CA GLN A 120 18.68 12.46 8.82
C GLN A 120 18.55 13.97 8.75
#